data_AF-A0A6I1RC83-F1
#
_entry.id   AF-A0A6I1RC83-F1
#
_cell.length_a   1.000
_cell.length_b   1.000
_cell.length_c   1.000
_cell.angle_alpha   90.00
_cell.angle_beta   90.00
_cell.angle_gamma   90.00
#
_symmetry.space_group_name_H-M   'P 1'
#
loop_
_entity.id
_entity.type
_entity.pdbx_description
1 polymer ?
#
loop_
_entity_poly.entity_id
_entity_poly.type
_entity_poly.pdbx_seq_one_letter_code
_entity_poly.pdbx_strand_id
1 'polypeptide(L)'
;MSKTIEQVHMKLENGTVIRHKVVGYEGRIDGTTEIKACFTKAGQVLDKLVSKEIFQYRVMVEGEALRRIAPAEDFEILEGVVDVICPSCRHSFHSKPGIGNKPGGRCQCGGWICPVCLSCQETKTEAANGRSQSCLKQRDRKARKLAAEKKSKAG
;
A
#
# COMPACT_ATOMS: atom_id res chain seq x y z
N MET A 1 25.83 20.29 -7.19
CA MET A 1 24.74 20.93 -6.41
C MET A 1 23.70 19.87 -6.11
N SER A 2 23.82 19.27 -4.93
CA SER A 2 23.03 18.13 -4.48
C SER A 2 21.60 18.61 -4.21
N LYS A 3 20.65 18.19 -5.05
CA LYS A 3 19.23 18.45 -4.81
C LYS A 3 18.87 17.74 -3.50
N THR A 4 18.75 18.53 -2.44
CA THR A 4 18.06 18.19 -1.21
C THR A 4 16.67 17.73 -1.61
N ILE A 5 16.48 16.42 -1.73
CA ILE A 5 15.16 15.80 -1.77
C ILE A 5 14.58 16.17 -0.41
N GLU A 6 13.67 17.13 -0.41
CA GLU A 6 12.82 17.41 0.74
C GLU A 6 12.38 16.07 1.29
N GLN A 7 12.75 15.80 2.54
CA GLN A 7 12.22 14.73 3.36
C GLN A 7 10.72 14.99 3.54
N VAL A 8 9.97 14.75 2.46
CA VAL A 8 8.55 14.53 2.57
C VAL A 8 8.47 13.30 3.44
N HIS A 9 7.93 13.46 4.66
CA HIS A 9 7.39 12.37 5.45
C HIS A 9 6.32 11.68 4.59
N MET A 10 6.75 10.87 3.63
CA MET A 10 5.87 10.15 2.73
C MET A 10 5.24 9.09 3.60
N LYS A 11 4.01 9.36 4.03
CA LYS A 11 3.22 8.37 4.74
C LYS A 11 2.98 7.21 3.78
N LEU A 12 3.75 6.15 3.93
CA LEU A 12 3.61 4.95 3.09
C LEU A 12 2.26 4.31 3.39
N GLU A 13 1.49 4.04 2.35
CA GLU A 13 0.17 3.44 2.48
C GLU A 13 0.28 1.91 2.53
N ASN A 14 -0.69 1.26 3.18
CA ASN A 14 -0.73 -0.20 3.20
C ASN A 14 -0.80 -0.76 1.76
N GLY A 15 -0.05 -1.84 1.52
CA GLY A 15 0.09 -2.49 0.23
C GLY A 15 1.22 -1.94 -0.64
N THR A 16 1.85 -0.82 -0.26
CA THR A 16 3.02 -0.26 -0.97
C THR A 16 4.15 -1.28 -0.99
N VAL A 17 4.67 -1.57 -2.18
CA VAL A 17 5.83 -2.45 -2.36
C VAL A 17 7.11 -1.65 -2.14
N ILE A 18 7.94 -2.14 -1.23
CA ILE A 18 9.18 -1.49 -0.82
C ILE A 18 10.35 -2.45 -0.85
N ARG A 19 11.56 -1.89 -0.88
CA ARG A 19 12.82 -2.57 -0.61
C ARG A 19 13.53 -1.87 0.54
N HIS A 20 14.06 -2.62 1.48
CA HIS A 20 14.92 -2.05 2.52
C HIS A 20 16.30 -1.72 1.93
N LYS A 21 16.74 -0.47 2.03
CA LYS A 21 17.97 0.05 1.39
C LYS A 21 19.24 -0.66 1.85
N VAL A 22 19.31 -1.05 3.12
CA VAL A 22 20.50 -1.69 3.73
C VAL A 22 20.40 -3.21 3.72
N VAL A 23 19.35 -3.79 4.32
CA VAL A 23 19.18 -5.25 4.45
C VAL A 23 18.76 -5.90 3.12
N GLY A 24 18.19 -5.14 2.19
CA GLY A 24 17.88 -5.61 0.83
C GLY A 24 16.59 -6.42 0.68
N TYR A 25 15.84 -6.70 1.76
CA TYR A 25 14.59 -7.45 1.65
C TYR A 25 13.51 -6.63 0.93
N GLU A 26 12.64 -7.33 0.22
CA GLU A 26 11.48 -6.75 -0.46
C GLU A 26 10.19 -7.18 0.25
N GLY A 27 9.22 -6.27 0.31
CA GLY A 27 7.97 -6.59 1.00
C GLY A 27 6.89 -5.54 0.80
N ARG A 28 5.76 -5.76 1.46
CA ARG A 28 4.59 -4.88 1.41
C ARG A 28 4.31 -4.27 2.76
N ILE A 29 3.98 -2.99 2.78
CA ILE A 29 3.55 -2.31 4.01
C ILE A 29 2.19 -2.89 4.47
N ASP A 30 2.14 -3.38 5.70
CA ASP A 30 0.94 -3.95 6.35
C ASP A 30 0.36 -2.98 7.41
N GLY A 31 1.10 -1.93 7.76
CA GLY A 31 0.65 -0.90 8.70
C GLY A 31 1.81 -0.17 9.35
N THR A 32 1.50 0.53 10.43
CA THR A 32 2.47 1.18 11.31
C THR A 32 2.37 0.63 12.73
N THR A 33 3.41 0.85 13.53
CA THR A 33 3.50 0.48 14.93
C THR A 33 4.21 1.56 15.73
N GLU A 34 3.81 1.73 16.99
CA GLU A 34 4.42 2.67 17.95
C GLU A 34 5.20 1.91 19.04
N ILE A 35 5.41 0.60 18.87
CA ILE A 35 6.11 -0.23 19.84
C ILE A 35 7.61 0.11 19.80
N LYS A 36 8.00 1.03 20.69
CA LYS A 36 9.36 1.56 20.80
C LYS A 36 10.44 0.48 20.94
N ALA A 37 10.15 -0.61 21.64
CA ALA A 37 11.10 -1.72 21.84
C ALA A 37 11.47 -2.48 20.55
N CYS A 38 10.71 -2.28 19.46
CA CYS A 38 10.93 -2.94 18.18
C CYS A 38 11.51 -2.00 17.12
N PHE A 39 11.93 -0.78 17.52
CA PHE A 39 12.41 0.20 16.58
C PHE A 39 13.76 -0.23 16.01
N THR A 40 13.83 -0.30 14.69
CA THR A 40 15.08 -0.54 13.98
C THR A 40 15.47 0.68 13.18
N LYS A 41 16.75 0.80 12.82
CA LYS A 41 17.25 1.76 11.85
C LYS A 41 18.39 1.13 11.08
N ALA A 42 18.42 1.31 9.76
CA ALA A 42 19.35 0.63 8.86
C ALA A 42 19.40 -0.89 9.08
N GLY A 43 18.29 -1.50 9.51
CA GLY A 43 18.22 -2.94 9.82
C GLY A 43 18.77 -3.38 11.18
N GLN A 44 19.14 -2.44 12.06
CA GLN A 44 19.63 -2.74 13.42
C GLN A 44 18.64 -2.25 14.47
N VAL A 45 18.44 -3.03 15.53
CA VAL A 45 17.62 -2.62 16.68
C VAL A 45 18.31 -1.45 17.38
N LEU A 46 17.55 -0.39 17.68
CA LEU A 46 18.09 0.77 18.38
C LEU A 46 18.18 0.48 19.89
N ASP A 47 19.39 0.50 20.44
CA ASP A 47 19.62 0.38 21.90
C ASP A 47 19.11 1.59 22.69
N LYS A 48 19.00 2.76 22.05
CA LYS A 48 18.49 4.00 22.65
C LYS A 48 17.52 4.68 21.70
N LEU A 49 16.28 4.86 22.17
CA LEU A 49 15.23 5.59 21.46
C LEU A 49 15.51 7.09 21.48
N VAL A 50 16.05 7.61 20.38
CA VAL A 50 16.17 9.06 20.19
C VAL A 50 14.80 9.58 19.75
N SER A 51 14.19 10.40 20.60
CA SER A 51 12.76 10.68 20.75
C SER A 51 12.05 11.48 19.64
N LYS A 52 12.28 11.16 18.35
CA LYS A 52 11.56 11.83 17.24
C LYS A 52 10.81 10.93 16.26
N GLU A 53 10.97 9.61 16.34
CA GLU A 53 10.20 8.70 15.49
C GLU A 53 8.83 8.42 16.13
N ILE A 54 7.77 8.92 15.50
CA ILE A 54 6.39 8.84 16.02
C ILE A 54 5.80 7.45 15.75
N PHE A 55 6.23 6.78 14.67
CA PHE A 55 5.79 5.43 14.28
C PHE A 55 6.79 4.79 13.30
N GLN A 56 6.89 3.46 13.30
CA GLN A 56 7.63 2.68 12.28
C GLN A 56 6.68 1.81 11.46
N TYR A 57 7.09 1.42 10.25
CA TYR A 57 6.27 0.62 9.35
C TYR A 57 6.45 -0.87 9.57
N ARG A 58 5.35 -1.60 9.54
CA ARG A 58 5.31 -3.06 9.50
C ARG A 58 5.33 -3.52 8.06
N VAL A 59 6.27 -4.40 7.73
CA VAL A 59 6.45 -4.95 6.39
C VAL A 59 6.20 -6.45 6.43
N MET A 60 5.35 -6.92 5.53
CA MET A 60 5.16 -8.33 5.19
C MET A 60 6.17 -8.70 4.09
N VAL A 61 7.07 -9.63 4.39
CA VAL A 61 8.04 -10.19 3.44
C VAL A 61 7.58 -11.58 3.05
N GLU A 62 7.57 -11.89 1.74
CA GLU A 62 7.15 -13.20 1.25
C GLU A 62 8.12 -14.29 1.73
N GLY A 63 7.59 -15.36 2.32
CA GLY A 63 8.39 -16.45 2.91
C GLY A 63 8.86 -16.22 4.35
N GLU A 64 8.64 -15.03 4.95
CA GLU A 64 8.93 -14.79 6.36
C GLU A 64 7.67 -14.91 7.23
N ALA A 65 7.77 -15.66 8.33
CA ALA A 65 6.68 -15.78 9.31
C ALA A 65 6.52 -14.52 10.18
N LEU A 66 7.61 -13.77 10.36
CA LEU A 66 7.66 -12.57 11.18
C LEU A 66 7.63 -11.32 10.32
N ARG A 67 6.93 -10.31 10.82
CA ARG A 67 6.89 -8.99 10.17
C ARG A 67 8.17 -8.24 10.48
N ARG A 68 8.73 -7.58 9.47
CA ARG A 68 9.85 -6.66 9.67
C ARG A 68 9.30 -5.28 10.08
N ILE A 69 10.04 -4.58 10.92
CA ILE A 69 9.69 -3.24 11.37
C ILE A 69 10.88 -2.34 11.06
N ALA A 70 10.65 -1.29 10.28
CA ALA A 70 11.66 -0.27 10.00
C ALA A 70 10.99 1.09 9.71
N PRO A 71 11.74 2.19 9.83
CA PRO A 71 11.25 3.53 9.58
C PRO A 71 11.21 3.82 8.07
N ALA A 72 10.46 4.85 7.65
CA ALA A 72 10.25 5.13 6.22
C ALA A 72 11.55 5.39 5.46
N GLU A 73 12.54 5.99 6.13
CA GLU A 73 13.81 6.42 5.58
C GLU A 73 14.64 5.23 5.09
N ASP A 74 14.43 4.05 5.68
CA ASP A 74 15.12 2.84 5.30
C ASP A 74 14.52 2.16 4.07
N PHE A 75 13.36 2.62 3.61
CA PHE A 75 12.70 2.05 2.45
C PHE A 75 12.93 2.84 1.18
N GLU A 76 13.08 2.08 0.11
CA GLU A 76 12.94 2.53 -1.27
C GLU A 76 11.61 1.99 -1.80
N ILE A 77 10.76 2.86 -2.35
CA ILE A 77 9.50 2.44 -2.95
C ILE A 77 9.81 1.81 -4.31
N LEU A 78 9.58 0.51 -4.44
CA LEU A 78 9.75 -0.23 -5.70
C LEU A 78 8.54 -0.09 -6.62
N GLU A 79 7.45 0.46 -6.10
CA GLU A 79 6.20 0.58 -6.83
C GLU A 79 6.30 1.70 -7.89
N GLY A 80 6.71 1.32 -9.10
CA GLY A 80 6.63 2.16 -10.28
C GLY A 80 5.19 2.28 -10.82
N VAL A 81 4.96 3.29 -11.68
CA VAL A 81 3.73 3.36 -12.47
C VAL A 81 3.71 2.15 -13.41
N VAL A 82 2.72 1.28 -13.24
CA VAL A 82 2.53 0.07 -14.05
C VAL A 82 1.19 0.14 -14.77
N ASP A 83 1.14 -0.41 -15.97
CA ASP A 83 -0.11 -0.59 -16.69
C ASP A 83 -0.89 -1.77 -16.12
N VAL A 84 -2.08 -1.46 -15.59
CA VAL A 84 -2.97 -2.45 -15.00
C VAL A 84 -4.19 -2.59 -15.90
N ILE A 85 -4.42 -3.81 -16.37
CA ILE A 85 -5.66 -4.16 -17.06
C ILE A 85 -6.67 -4.60 -15.99
N CYS A 86 -7.77 -3.86 -15.89
CA CYS A 86 -8.83 -4.21 -14.95
C CYS A 86 -9.48 -5.55 -15.35
N PRO A 87 -9.49 -6.57 -14.48
CA PRO A 87 -10.10 -7.86 -14.81
C PRO A 87 -11.62 -7.79 -14.96
N SER A 88 -12.28 -6.80 -14.34
CA SER A 88 -13.74 -6.66 -14.39
C SER A 88 -14.25 -5.93 -15.65
N CYS A 89 -13.57 -4.86 -16.09
CA CYS A 89 -14.02 -4.06 -17.24
C CYS A 89 -13.04 -4.03 -18.41
N ARG A 90 -11.91 -4.74 -18.29
CA ARG A 90 -10.79 -4.78 -19.26
C ARG A 90 -10.16 -3.43 -19.60
N HIS A 91 -10.52 -2.38 -18.88
CA HIS A 91 -9.91 -1.06 -19.05
C HIS A 91 -8.47 -1.08 -18.55
N SER A 92 -7.54 -0.65 -19.41
CA SER A 92 -6.14 -0.40 -19.07
C SER A 92 -6.00 0.96 -18.40
N PHE A 93 -5.30 1.02 -17.28
CA PHE A 93 -4.99 2.28 -16.60
C PHE A 93 -3.60 2.26 -15.98
N HIS A 94 -2.98 3.43 -15.92
CA HIS A 94 -1.74 3.63 -15.18
C HIS A 94 -2.02 3.58 -13.68
N SER A 95 -1.28 2.73 -12.97
CA SER A 95 -1.32 2.70 -11.52
C SER A 95 -0.77 3.99 -10.93
N LYS A 96 -1.29 4.37 -9.77
CA LYS A 96 -0.83 5.50 -8.98
C LYS A 96 -0.27 4.97 -7.65
N PRO A 97 0.97 4.47 -7.65
CA PRO A 97 1.62 3.99 -6.43
C PRO A 97 1.66 5.10 -5.38
N GLY A 98 1.55 4.73 -4.10
CA GLY A 98 1.48 5.67 -2.98
C GLY A 98 0.13 6.37 -2.78
N ILE A 99 -0.86 6.17 -3.67
CA ILE A 99 -2.22 6.67 -3.45
C ILE A 99 -3.11 5.55 -2.88
N GLY A 100 -3.53 5.70 -1.62
CA GLY A 100 -4.47 4.79 -0.96
C GLY A 100 -5.95 5.11 -1.25
N ASN A 101 -6.76 4.07 -1.40
CA ASN A 101 -8.23 4.10 -1.48
C ASN A 101 -8.86 5.04 -2.53
N LYS A 102 -8.10 5.46 -3.56
CA LYS A 102 -8.60 6.29 -4.67
C LYS A 102 -8.49 5.57 -6.02
N PRO A 103 -9.23 6.02 -7.06
CA PRO A 103 -9.05 5.58 -8.44
C PRO A 103 -7.59 5.56 -8.90
N GLY A 104 -7.13 4.44 -9.47
CA GLY A 104 -5.75 4.20 -9.86
C GLY A 104 -4.81 3.81 -8.70
N GLY A 105 -5.23 4.01 -7.46
CA GLY A 105 -4.47 3.71 -6.26
C GLY A 105 -4.68 2.30 -5.71
N ARG A 106 -3.97 1.97 -4.62
CA ARG A 106 -4.11 0.70 -3.88
C ARG A 106 -5.33 0.74 -2.97
N CYS A 107 -6.11 -0.34 -2.98
CA CYS A 107 -7.14 -0.60 -1.96
C CYS A 107 -6.49 -1.16 -0.70
N GLN A 108 -7.15 -1.04 0.45
CA GLN A 108 -6.74 -1.70 1.71
C GLN A 108 -6.57 -3.22 1.58
N CYS A 109 -7.23 -3.86 0.60
CA CYS A 109 -7.04 -5.28 0.28
C CYS A 109 -5.82 -5.53 -0.63
N GLY A 110 -4.92 -4.56 -0.80
CA GLY A 110 -3.75 -4.66 -1.68
C GLY A 110 -4.06 -4.55 -3.17
N GLY A 111 -5.31 -4.68 -3.63
CA GLY A 111 -5.64 -4.63 -5.07
C GLY A 111 -5.67 -3.21 -5.67
N TRP A 112 -5.32 -3.07 -6.95
CA TRP A 112 -5.45 -1.80 -7.68
C TRP A 112 -6.92 -1.43 -7.91
N ILE A 113 -7.31 -0.19 -7.60
CA ILE A 113 -8.68 0.30 -7.80
C ILE A 113 -8.81 0.81 -9.24
N CYS A 114 -9.59 0.10 -10.06
CA CYS A 114 -9.88 0.54 -11.41
C CYS A 114 -10.60 1.91 -11.40
N PRO A 115 -10.16 2.90 -12.18
CA PRO A 115 -10.78 4.22 -12.20
C PRO A 115 -12.18 4.23 -12.83
N VAL A 116 -12.49 3.26 -13.70
CA VAL A 116 -13.77 3.19 -14.42
C VAL A 116 -14.84 2.46 -13.61
N CYS A 117 -14.58 1.22 -13.21
CA CYS A 117 -15.58 0.38 -12.55
C CYS A 117 -15.37 0.25 -11.03
N LEU A 118 -14.34 0.89 -10.45
CA LEU A 118 -14.01 0.91 -9.03
C LEU A 118 -13.81 -0.47 -8.39
N SER A 119 -13.64 -1.50 -9.22
CA SER A 119 -13.25 -2.83 -8.76
C SER A 119 -11.78 -2.82 -8.35
N CYS A 120 -11.49 -3.50 -7.25
CA CYS A 120 -10.13 -3.92 -6.93
C CYS A 120 -10.13 -5.44 -6.90
N GLN A 121 -9.18 -6.06 -7.59
CA GLN A 121 -8.85 -7.47 -7.38
C GLN A 121 -7.43 -7.55 -6.85
N GLU A 122 -7.27 -8.46 -5.89
CA GLU A 122 -5.99 -8.78 -5.27
C GLU A 122 -5.03 -9.26 -6.35
N THR A 123 -3.91 -8.56 -6.53
CA THR A 123 -2.76 -9.14 -7.23
C THR A 123 -2.20 -10.21 -6.30
N LYS A 124 -2.62 -11.46 -6.52
CA LYS A 124 -2.19 -12.69 -5.83
C LYS A 124 -1.00 -12.51 -4.90
N THR A 125 -1.25 -12.65 -3.61
CA THR A 125 -0.27 -13.23 -2.68
C THR A 125 -1.06 -14.24 -1.84
N GLU A 126 -0.93 -15.50 -2.24
CA GLU A 126 -1.27 -16.72 -1.49
C GLU A 126 -2.44 -16.67 -0.48
N ALA A 127 -3.67 -16.51 -0.98
CA ALA A 127 -4.83 -17.02 -0.25
C ALA A 127 -4.91 -18.53 -0.49
N ALA A 128 -4.42 -19.32 0.47
CA ALA A 128 -4.50 -20.79 0.52
C ALA A 128 -5.94 -21.37 0.55
N ASN A 129 -6.96 -20.59 0.18
CA ASN A 129 -8.33 -21.04 0.03
C ASN A 129 -8.96 -20.29 -1.13
N GLY A 130 -9.18 -20.99 -2.24
CA GLY A 130 -9.66 -20.51 -3.53
C GLY A 130 -11.07 -19.91 -3.54
N ARG A 131 -11.33 -18.89 -2.72
CA ARG A 131 -12.49 -18.02 -2.82
C ARG A 131 -11.97 -16.59 -2.84
N SER A 132 -12.02 -15.98 -4.02
CA SER A 132 -11.87 -14.53 -4.20
C SER A 132 -12.93 -13.83 -3.35
N GLN A 133 -12.63 -13.53 -2.08
CA GLN A 133 -13.52 -12.75 -1.24
C GLN A 133 -13.59 -11.36 -1.87
N SER A 134 -14.77 -11.02 -2.39
CA SER A 134 -15.03 -9.68 -2.92
C SER A 134 -14.72 -8.66 -1.83
N CYS A 135 -13.76 -7.77 -2.08
CA CYS A 135 -13.37 -6.74 -1.12
C CYS A 135 -14.61 -5.97 -0.63
N LEU A 136 -14.90 -5.94 0.68
CA LEU A 136 -16.07 -5.24 1.21
C LEU A 136 -16.11 -3.76 0.78
N LYS A 137 -14.95 -3.10 0.74
CA LYS A 137 -14.79 -1.72 0.27
C LYS A 137 -15.10 -1.56 -1.22
N GLN A 138 -14.95 -2.60 -2.04
CA GLN A 138 -15.39 -2.58 -3.44
C GLN A 138 -16.91 -2.47 -3.54
N ARG A 139 -17.65 -3.22 -2.72
CA ARG A 139 -19.11 -3.16 -2.69
C ARG A 139 -19.58 -1.75 -2.31
N ASP A 140 -18.97 -1.16 -1.30
CA ASP A 140 -19.28 0.20 -0.85
C ASP A 140 -18.98 1.24 -1.92
N ARG A 141 -17.84 1.15 -2.61
CA ARG A 141 -17.49 2.05 -3.72
C ARG A 141 -18.49 1.96 -4.87
N LYS A 142 -18.89 0.75 -5.26
CA LYS A 142 -19.90 0.54 -6.31
C LYS A 142 -21.26 1.10 -5.90
N ALA A 143 -21.70 0.87 -4.66
CA ALA A 143 -22.96 1.40 -4.15
C ALA A 143 -22.97 2.95 -4.15
N ARG A 144 -21.86 3.59 -3.74
CA ARG A 144 -21.71 5.05 -3.79
C ARG A 144 -21.76 5.59 -5.22
N LYS A 145 -21.11 4.93 -6.18
CA LYS A 145 -21.16 5.31 -7.59
C LYS A 145 -22.59 5.28 -8.13
N LEU A 146 -23.32 4.18 -7.89
CA LEU A 146 -24.71 4.03 -8.29
C LEU A 146 -25.63 5.08 -7.64
N ALA A 147 -25.40 5.41 -6.37
CA ALA A 147 -26.15 6.46 -5.68
C ALA A 147 -25.89 7.86 -6.27
N ALA A 148 -24.63 8.15 -6.64
CA ALA A 148 -24.28 9.41 -7.29
C ALA A 148 -24.90 9.52 -8.71
N GLU A 149 -24.82 8.46 -9.50
CA GLU A 149 -25.43 8.42 -10.85
C GLU A 149 -26.95 8.60 -10.81
N LYS A 150 -27.64 8.03 -9.81
CA LYS A 150 -29.09 8.24 -9.60
C LYS A 150 -29.40 9.70 -9.27
N LYS A 151 -28.60 10.35 -8.42
CA LYS A 151 -28.79 11.77 -8.08
C LYS A 151 -28.58 12.68 -9.30
N SER A 152 -27.56 12.40 -10.11
CA SER A 152 -27.27 13.19 -11.32
C SER A 152 -28.28 13.01 -12.45
N LYS A 153 -29.10 11.96 -12.44
CA LYS A 153 -30.18 11.74 -13.42
C LYS A 153 -31.55 12.27 -12.96
N ALA A 154 -31.68 12.63 -11.69
CA ALA A 154 -32.93 13.06 -11.08
C ALA A 154 -33.01 14.58 -10.85
N GLY A 155 -31.97 15.33 -11.22
CA GLY A 155 -31.96 16.79 -11.29
C GLY A 155 -31.71 17.24 -12.72
#